data_AF-A0A2Z6QR33-F1
#
_entry.id   AF-A0A2Z6QR33-F1
#
_cell.length_a   1.000
_cell.length_b   1.000
_cell.length_c   1.000
_cell.angle_alpha   90.00
_cell.angle_beta   90.00
_cell.angle_gamma   90.00
#
_symmetry.space_group_name_H-M   'P 1'
#
loop_
_entity.id
_entity.type
_entity.pdbx_description
1 polymer ?
#
loop_
_entity_poly.entity_id
_entity_poly.type
_entity_poly.pdbx_seq_one_letter_code
_entity_poly.pdbx_strand_id
1 'polypeptide(L)'
;MQRQGPSRFLTDAPITSALSLNINQIPIEGTKTTTLASQNAFLSNVEEEHNKKLDNEIEQIISSFRDIVKSSGFQVPGRNEDKQVDKDKYRNSLDGFVVELRAANLVRACETLLTMTHDLKTTLLLNDTQTLMQLHENRRKALNTRTQKIKSKILQLNDVVSEAIWEMESVLGGNQPNGDLSKNFENDVKMED
;
A
#
# COMPACT_ATOMS: atom_id res chain seq x y z
N MET A 1 -40.74 17.30 -3.12
CA MET A 1 -39.62 16.89 -4.01
C MET A 1 -38.33 17.51 -3.48
N GLN A 2 -37.62 16.81 -2.60
CA GLN A 2 -36.28 17.22 -2.13
C GLN A 2 -35.26 16.33 -2.86
N ARG A 3 -34.51 16.92 -3.79
CA ARG A 3 -33.38 16.24 -4.43
C ARG A 3 -32.19 16.32 -3.48
N GLN A 4 -31.85 15.20 -2.85
CA GLN A 4 -30.56 15.02 -2.20
C GLN A 4 -29.48 15.04 -3.29
N GLY A 5 -28.49 15.92 -3.14
CA GLY A 5 -27.27 15.92 -3.95
C GLY A 5 -26.39 14.70 -3.62
N PRO A 6 -25.39 14.39 -4.46
CA PRO A 6 -24.58 13.18 -4.30
C PRO A 6 -23.78 13.23 -3.00
N SER A 7 -24.01 12.25 -2.13
CA SER A 7 -23.22 12.02 -0.92
C SER A 7 -21.74 11.97 -1.27
N ARG A 8 -20.99 12.99 -0.84
CA ARG A 8 -19.53 12.93 -0.80
C ARG A 8 -19.17 11.93 0.28
N PHE A 9 -18.62 10.79 -0.12
CA PHE A 9 -18.02 9.85 0.80
C PHE A 9 -16.85 10.55 1.51
N LEU A 10 -17.08 10.95 2.76
CA LEU A 10 -16.03 11.28 3.71
C LEU A 10 -15.51 9.95 4.25
N THR A 11 -14.33 9.55 3.82
CA THR A 11 -13.61 8.40 4.37
C THR A 11 -12.31 8.88 5.01
N ASP A 12 -12.43 9.78 5.99
CA ASP A 12 -11.32 10.19 6.88
C ASP A 12 -11.28 9.32 8.14
N ALA A 13 -11.34 8.01 7.96
CA ALA A 13 -10.92 7.08 8.99
C ALA A 13 -9.47 6.65 8.66
N PRO A 14 -8.47 6.98 9.48
CA PRO A 14 -7.15 6.39 9.31
C PRO A 14 -7.30 4.88 9.49
N ILE A 15 -7.13 4.12 8.42
CA ILE A 15 -6.96 2.67 8.51
C ILE A 15 -5.60 2.46 9.17
N THR A 16 -5.60 2.28 10.49
CA THR A 16 -4.47 1.68 11.20
C THR A 16 -4.35 0.23 10.75
N SER A 17 -3.70 0.02 9.60
CA SER A 17 -3.28 -1.30 9.15
C SER A 17 -1.92 -1.62 9.77
N ALA A 18 -1.84 -2.78 10.39
CA ALA A 18 -0.74 -3.25 11.24
C ALA A 18 0.52 -3.70 10.46
N LEU A 19 0.96 -2.93 9.46
CA LEU A 19 2.22 -3.15 8.77
C LEU A 19 3.00 -1.85 8.67
N SER A 20 3.46 -1.36 9.81
CA SER A 20 4.51 -0.35 9.89
C SER A 20 5.82 -0.97 9.41
N LEU A 21 6.18 -0.73 8.15
CA LEU A 21 7.57 -0.85 7.71
C LEU A 21 8.39 0.20 8.49
N ASN A 22 8.99 -0.23 9.60
CA ASN A 22 9.88 0.59 10.41
C ASN A 22 11.17 0.88 9.62
N ILE A 23 11.18 2.02 8.93
CA ILE A 23 12.32 2.51 8.12
C ILE A 23 13.28 3.39 8.96
N ASN A 24 13.03 3.57 10.27
CA ASN A 24 13.73 4.55 11.09
C ASN A 24 14.97 4.04 11.87
N GLN A 25 15.52 2.88 11.53
CA GLN A 25 16.85 2.47 12.02
C GLN A 25 17.87 2.51 10.87
N ILE A 26 18.34 3.71 10.54
CA ILE A 26 19.48 3.94 9.64
C ILE A 26 20.52 4.76 10.40
N PRO A 27 21.65 4.17 10.84
CA PRO A 27 22.91 4.89 10.89
C PRO A 27 23.34 5.14 9.45
N ILE A 28 23.56 6.41 9.15
CA ILE A 28 24.06 6.92 7.87
C ILE A 28 25.46 6.34 7.66
N GLU A 29 25.63 5.42 6.70
CA GLU A 29 26.78 5.35 5.79
C GLU A 29 26.74 4.09 4.89
N GLY A 30 26.69 4.32 3.57
CA GLY A 30 27.18 3.39 2.54
C GLY A 30 26.51 2.02 2.39
N THR A 31 25.36 1.91 1.71
CA THR A 31 24.97 0.71 0.91
C THR A 31 23.63 0.93 0.19
N LYS A 32 23.65 1.43 -1.05
CA LYS A 32 22.42 1.50 -1.89
C LYS A 32 22.10 0.17 -2.58
N THR A 33 22.98 -0.82 -2.52
CA THR A 33 22.84 -2.12 -3.21
C THR A 33 22.25 -3.23 -2.36
N THR A 34 22.31 -3.15 -1.03
CA THR A 34 21.83 -4.23 -0.14
C THR A 34 20.32 -4.18 0.12
N THR A 35 19.69 -2.99 0.11
CA THR A 35 18.26 -2.81 0.43
C THR A 35 17.32 -3.33 -0.68
N LEU A 36 17.72 -3.18 -1.95
CA LEU A 36 16.96 -3.67 -3.10
C LEU A 36 17.01 -5.19 -3.21
N ALA A 37 18.13 -5.81 -2.84
CA ALA A 37 18.25 -7.27 -2.83
C ALA A 37 17.30 -7.91 -1.79
N SER A 38 17.17 -7.30 -0.60
CA SER A 38 16.23 -7.75 0.43
C SER A 38 14.76 -7.49 0.04
N GLN A 39 14.46 -6.39 -0.63
CA GLN A 39 13.11 -6.12 -1.16
C GLN A 39 12.74 -7.09 -2.30
N ASN A 40 13.67 -7.36 -3.22
CA ASN A 40 13.45 -8.34 -4.29
C ASN A 40 13.30 -9.75 -3.74
N ALA A 41 14.06 -10.11 -2.70
CA ALA A 41 13.89 -11.39 -2.00
C ALA A 41 12.53 -11.47 -1.29
N PHE A 42 12.06 -10.39 -0.66
CA PHE A 42 10.72 -10.34 -0.07
C PHE A 42 9.61 -10.49 -1.11
N LEU A 43 9.70 -9.76 -2.23
CA LEU A 43 8.73 -9.86 -3.33
C LEU A 43 8.75 -11.26 -3.97
N SER A 44 9.93 -11.86 -4.14
CA SER A 44 10.08 -13.23 -4.64
C SER A 44 9.46 -14.25 -3.69
N ASN A 45 9.61 -14.08 -2.36
CA ASN A 45 8.97 -14.95 -1.37
C ASN A 45 7.45 -14.82 -1.40
N VAL A 46 6.94 -13.60 -1.54
CA VAL A 46 5.50 -13.34 -1.68
C VAL A 46 4.96 -13.97 -2.96
N GLU A 47 5.66 -13.85 -4.07
CA GLU A 47 5.29 -14.50 -5.33
C GLU A 47 5.27 -16.03 -5.19
N GLU A 48 6.32 -16.61 -4.60
CA GLU A 48 6.41 -18.05 -4.38
C GLU A 48 5.29 -18.56 -3.45
N GLU A 49 4.94 -17.81 -2.40
CA GLU A 49 3.83 -18.14 -1.51
C GLU A 49 2.48 -18.11 -2.24
N HIS A 50 2.24 -17.08 -3.06
CA HIS A 50 1.02 -16.98 -3.87
C HIS A 50 0.92 -18.12 -4.89
N ASN A 51 2.03 -18.47 -5.54
CA ASN A 51 2.08 -19.59 -6.49
C ASN A 51 1.83 -20.93 -5.79
N LYS A 52 2.47 -21.18 -4.64
CA LYS A 52 2.21 -22.39 -3.84
C LYS A 52 0.76 -22.48 -3.39
N LYS A 53 0.18 -21.36 -2.94
CA LYS A 53 -1.22 -21.32 -2.54
C LYS A 53 -2.16 -21.58 -3.72
N LEU A 54 -1.88 -20.99 -4.88
CA LEU A 54 -2.63 -21.23 -6.12
C LEU A 54 -2.60 -22.70 -6.52
N ASP A 55 -1.42 -23.31 -6.53
CA ASP A 55 -1.24 -24.72 -6.89
C ASP A 55 -2.02 -25.64 -5.94
N ASN A 56 -1.94 -25.37 -4.63
CA ASN A 56 -2.68 -26.13 -3.62
C ASN A 56 -4.20 -26.02 -3.80
N GLU A 57 -4.74 -24.83 -4.06
CA GLU A 57 -6.18 -24.65 -4.27
C GLU A 57 -6.65 -25.32 -5.58
N ILE A 58 -5.84 -25.27 -6.65
CA ILE A 58 -6.13 -25.97 -7.90
C ILE A 58 -6.12 -27.50 -7.69
N GLU A 59 -5.13 -28.03 -6.98
CA GLU A 59 -5.08 -29.44 -6.64
C GLU A 59 -6.30 -29.87 -5.81
N GLN A 60 -6.71 -29.04 -4.84
CA GLN A 60 -7.90 -29.28 -4.03
C GLN A 60 -9.19 -29.31 -4.88
N ILE A 61 -9.33 -28.41 -5.86
CA ILE A 61 -10.47 -28.39 -6.79
C ILE A 61 -10.48 -29.65 -7.65
N ILE A 62 -9.35 -30.01 -8.26
CA ILE A 62 -9.23 -31.19 -9.13
C ILE A 62 -9.51 -32.48 -8.35
N SER A 63 -8.96 -32.60 -7.15
CA SER A 63 -9.16 -33.76 -6.27
C SER A 63 -10.62 -33.88 -5.85
N SER A 64 -11.24 -32.78 -5.41
CA SER A 64 -12.65 -32.76 -5.00
C SER A 64 -13.59 -33.10 -6.15
N PHE A 65 -13.35 -32.55 -7.34
CA PHE A 65 -14.14 -32.84 -8.53
C PHE A 65 -13.98 -34.29 -8.99
N ARG A 66 -12.75 -34.82 -8.99
CA ARG A 66 -12.47 -36.22 -9.31
C ARG A 66 -13.23 -37.17 -8.38
N ASP A 67 -13.30 -36.87 -7.09
CA ASP A 67 -14.01 -37.69 -6.13
C ASP A 67 -15.53 -37.63 -6.31
N ILE A 68 -16.09 -36.46 -6.67
CA ILE A 68 -17.50 -36.34 -7.06
C ILE A 68 -17.83 -37.23 -8.27
N VAL A 69 -16.97 -37.21 -9.31
CA VAL A 69 -17.17 -38.04 -10.52
C VAL A 69 -17.11 -39.53 -10.18
N LYS A 70 -16.17 -39.97 -9.34
CA LYS A 70 -16.10 -41.37 -8.88
C LYS A 70 -17.34 -41.78 -8.09
N SER A 71 -17.81 -40.91 -7.18
CA SER A 71 -19.01 -41.15 -6.37
C SER A 71 -20.28 -41.26 -7.22
N SER A 72 -20.41 -40.41 -8.26
CA SER A 72 -21.54 -40.42 -9.17
C SER A 72 -21.75 -41.72 -9.97
N GLY A 73 -20.83 -42.69 -9.85
CA GLY A 73 -20.93 -43.98 -10.53
C GLY A 73 -20.53 -43.91 -12.01
N PHE A 74 -20.02 -42.77 -12.48
CA PHE A 74 -19.36 -42.67 -13.77
C PHE A 74 -17.98 -43.35 -13.69
N GLN A 75 -17.99 -44.67 -13.85
CA GLN A 75 -16.80 -45.44 -14.14
C GLN A 75 -16.54 -45.35 -15.65
N VAL A 76 -15.32 -44.96 -16.03
CA VAL A 76 -14.92 -44.80 -17.44
C VAL A 76 -15.38 -46.02 -18.25
N PRO A 77 -16.17 -45.81 -19.33
CA PRO A 77 -16.68 -46.91 -20.14
C PRO A 77 -15.49 -47.61 -20.80
N GLY A 78 -15.27 -48.88 -20.45
CA GLY A 78 -14.20 -49.71 -21.01
C GLY A 78 -13.23 -50.34 -20.01
N ARG A 79 -13.43 -50.21 -18.69
CA ARG A 79 -12.56 -50.94 -17.72
C ARG A 79 -13.22 -52.07 -16.94
N ASN A 80 -14.55 -52.11 -16.78
CA ASN A 80 -15.25 -53.28 -16.24
C ASN A 80 -16.71 -53.25 -16.69
N GLU A 81 -17.10 -54.27 -17.44
CA GLU A 81 -18.47 -54.59 -17.80
C GLU A 81 -19.35 -54.82 -16.54
N ASP A 82 -20.59 -54.34 -16.60
CA ASP A 82 -21.75 -54.88 -15.87
C ASP A 82 -21.68 -55.02 -14.34
N LYS A 83 -21.44 -53.91 -13.63
CA LYS A 83 -21.77 -53.83 -12.20
C LYS A 83 -22.63 -52.62 -11.87
N GLN A 84 -23.84 -52.62 -12.42
CA GLN A 84 -24.97 -51.92 -11.81
C GLN A 84 -25.35 -52.68 -10.52
N VAL A 85 -24.50 -52.57 -9.49
CA VAL A 85 -24.77 -53.15 -8.18
C VAL A 85 -25.86 -52.29 -7.56
N ASP A 86 -27.00 -52.90 -7.23
CA ASP A 86 -28.02 -52.29 -6.37
C ASP A 86 -27.32 -51.61 -5.18
N LYS A 87 -27.20 -50.27 -5.25
CA LYS A 87 -26.59 -49.50 -4.17
C LYS A 87 -27.55 -49.57 -2.99
N ASP A 88 -27.13 -50.30 -1.96
CA ASP A 88 -27.78 -50.31 -0.65
C ASP A 88 -28.14 -48.87 -0.21
N LYS A 89 -29.35 -48.67 0.32
CA LYS A 89 -29.91 -47.36 0.70
C LYS A 89 -28.97 -46.57 1.61
N TYR A 90 -28.24 -47.28 2.48
CA TYR A 90 -27.22 -46.69 3.36
C TYR A 90 -25.98 -46.22 2.60
N ARG A 91 -25.52 -46.99 1.61
CA ARG A 91 -24.40 -46.60 0.75
C ARG A 91 -24.75 -45.41 -0.13
N ASN A 92 -25.96 -45.35 -0.65
CA ASN A 92 -26.43 -44.21 -1.46
C ASN A 92 -26.49 -42.91 -0.63
N SER A 93 -26.94 -43.00 0.63
CA SER A 93 -26.96 -41.85 1.54
C SER A 93 -25.54 -41.38 1.92
N LEU A 94 -24.61 -42.31 2.15
CA LEU A 94 -23.21 -41.98 2.44
C LEU A 94 -22.53 -41.30 1.26
N ASP A 95 -22.79 -41.79 0.05
CA ASP A 95 -22.24 -41.25 -1.19
C ASP A 95 -22.76 -39.83 -1.46
N GLY A 96 -24.04 -39.57 -1.19
CA GLY A 96 -24.61 -38.22 -1.22
C GLY A 96 -23.92 -37.24 -0.27
N PHE A 97 -23.64 -37.66 0.96
CA PHE A 97 -22.91 -36.85 1.94
C PHE A 97 -21.47 -36.57 1.49
N VAL A 98 -20.78 -37.56 0.92
CA VAL A 98 -19.43 -37.37 0.38
C VAL A 98 -19.43 -36.37 -0.77
N VAL A 99 -20.40 -36.47 -1.69
CA VAL A 99 -20.54 -35.51 -2.81
C VAL A 99 -20.78 -34.10 -2.29
N GLU A 100 -21.65 -33.91 -1.31
CA GLU A 100 -21.93 -32.61 -0.70
C GLU A 100 -20.66 -32.02 -0.03
N LEU A 101 -19.94 -32.82 0.76
CA LEU A 101 -18.69 -32.41 1.39
C LEU A 101 -17.63 -32.00 0.37
N ARG A 102 -17.49 -32.77 -0.72
CA ARG A 102 -16.54 -32.45 -1.80
C ARG A 102 -16.95 -31.19 -2.57
N ALA A 103 -18.25 -30.97 -2.78
CA ALA A 103 -18.76 -29.75 -3.38
C ALA A 103 -18.47 -28.52 -2.49
N ALA A 104 -18.65 -28.64 -1.17
CA ALA A 104 -18.31 -27.59 -0.22
C ALA A 104 -16.80 -27.25 -0.24
N ASN A 105 -15.93 -28.26 -0.30
CA ASN A 105 -14.48 -28.06 -0.41
C ASN A 105 -14.09 -27.36 -1.72
N LEU A 106 -14.76 -27.69 -2.84
CA LEU A 106 -14.55 -27.02 -4.12
C LEU A 106 -14.93 -25.53 -4.03
N VAL A 107 -16.09 -25.21 -3.46
CA VAL A 107 -16.53 -23.82 -3.27
C VAL A 107 -15.55 -23.05 -2.38
N ARG A 108 -15.08 -23.67 -1.30
CA ARG A 108 -14.09 -23.06 -0.39
C ARG A 108 -12.76 -22.75 -1.07
N ALA A 109 -12.29 -23.65 -1.95
CA ALA A 109 -11.08 -23.42 -2.73
C ALA A 109 -11.26 -22.27 -3.74
N CYS A 110 -12.42 -22.21 -4.41
CA CYS A 110 -12.77 -21.09 -5.28
C CYS A 110 -12.86 -19.75 -4.52
N GLU A 111 -13.44 -19.75 -3.32
CA GLU A 111 -13.49 -18.56 -2.46
C GLU A 111 -12.09 -18.09 -2.08
N THR A 112 -11.20 -19.02 -1.73
CA THR A 112 -9.80 -18.71 -1.39
C THR A 112 -9.05 -18.10 -2.58
N LEU A 113 -9.27 -18.61 -3.79
CA LEU A 113 -8.72 -18.02 -5.02
C LEU A 113 -9.27 -16.61 -5.31
N LEU A 114 -10.55 -16.38 -5.00
CA LEU A 114 -11.17 -15.06 -5.16
C LEU A 114 -10.59 -14.05 -4.16
N THR A 115 -10.39 -14.44 -2.91
CA THR A 115 -9.70 -13.62 -1.90
C THR A 115 -8.29 -13.29 -2.36
N MET A 116 -7.53 -14.28 -2.83
CA MET A 116 -6.17 -14.06 -3.35
C MET A 116 -6.15 -13.07 -4.53
N THR A 117 -7.14 -13.14 -5.43
CA THR A 117 -7.28 -12.17 -6.53
C THR A 117 -7.56 -10.76 -6.01
N HIS A 118 -8.38 -10.63 -4.96
CA HIS A 118 -8.65 -9.34 -4.33
C HIS A 118 -7.40 -8.77 -3.64
N ASP A 119 -6.63 -9.61 -2.95
CA ASP A 119 -5.39 -9.21 -2.29
C ASP A 119 -4.38 -8.69 -3.33
N LEU A 120 -4.16 -9.42 -4.43
CA LEU A 120 -3.28 -8.98 -5.52
C LEU A 120 -3.70 -7.64 -6.12
N LYS A 121 -5.01 -7.44 -6.37
CA LYS A 121 -5.52 -6.15 -6.86
C LYS A 121 -5.23 -5.02 -5.87
N THR A 122 -5.44 -5.28 -4.58
CA THR A 122 -5.21 -4.29 -3.54
C THR A 122 -3.73 -3.93 -3.43
N THR A 123 -2.83 -4.92 -3.46
CA THR A 123 -1.37 -4.69 -3.47
C THR A 123 -0.93 -3.84 -4.65
N LEU A 124 -1.47 -4.10 -5.85
CA LEU A 124 -1.15 -3.31 -7.05
C LEU A 124 -1.64 -1.86 -6.94
N LEU A 125 -2.88 -1.65 -6.49
CA LEU A 125 -3.45 -0.30 -6.32
C LEU A 125 -2.73 0.50 -5.23
N LEU A 126 -2.31 -0.15 -4.15
CA LEU A 126 -1.58 0.51 -3.07
C LEU A 126 -0.16 0.88 -3.49
N ASN A 127 0.50 0.03 -4.28
CA ASN A 127 1.85 0.30 -4.78
C ASN A 127 1.89 1.58 -5.65
N ASP A 128 0.89 1.76 -6.52
CA ASP A 128 0.78 2.96 -7.35
C ASP A 128 0.54 4.22 -6.48
N THR A 129 -0.33 4.10 -5.47
CA THR A 129 -0.63 5.19 -4.53
C THR A 129 0.59 5.59 -3.69
N GLN A 130 1.36 4.62 -3.20
CA GLN A 130 2.56 4.87 -2.41
C GLN A 130 3.66 5.52 -3.26
N THR A 131 3.82 5.07 -4.51
CA THR A 131 4.77 5.65 -5.46
C THR A 131 4.39 7.09 -5.82
N LEU A 132 3.10 7.34 -6.09
CA LEU A 132 2.56 8.68 -6.30
C LEU A 132 2.79 9.57 -5.07
N MET A 133 2.52 9.09 -3.86
CA MET A 133 2.74 9.84 -2.63
C MET A 133 4.21 10.24 -2.45
N GLN A 134 5.16 9.34 -2.74
CA GLN A 134 6.59 9.66 -2.71
C GLN A 134 6.97 10.71 -3.76
N LEU A 135 6.43 10.62 -4.98
CA LEU A 135 6.65 11.62 -6.02
C LEU A 135 6.11 12.98 -5.60
N HIS A 136 4.90 13.01 -5.03
CA HIS A 136 4.27 14.22 -4.49
C HIS A 136 5.11 14.82 -3.36
N GLU A 137 5.61 13.99 -2.44
CA GLU A 137 6.44 14.44 -1.33
C GLU A 137 7.79 15.00 -1.81
N ASN A 138 8.45 14.34 -2.77
CA ASN A 138 9.68 14.83 -3.37
C ASN A 138 9.47 16.17 -4.09
N ARG A 139 8.35 16.30 -4.81
CA ARG A 139 7.95 17.56 -5.46
C ARG A 139 7.67 18.65 -4.44
N ARG A 140 6.98 18.32 -3.34
CA ARG A 140 6.68 19.24 -2.23
C ARG A 140 7.97 19.74 -1.58
N LYS A 141 8.91 18.84 -1.27
CA LYS A 141 10.24 19.20 -0.74
C LYS A 141 11.00 20.12 -1.69
N ALA A 142 11.06 19.79 -2.97
CA ALA A 142 11.74 20.61 -3.97
C ALA A 142 11.13 22.01 -4.09
N LEU A 143 9.81 22.13 -4.04
CA LEU A 143 9.12 23.42 -4.01
C LEU A 143 9.43 24.18 -2.72
N ASN A 144 9.39 23.54 -1.55
CA ASN A 144 9.70 24.18 -0.29
C ASN A 144 11.15 24.70 -0.25
N THR A 145 12.12 23.92 -0.74
CA THR A 145 13.52 24.36 -0.86
C THR A 145 13.65 25.58 -1.78
N ARG A 146 12.93 25.62 -2.90
CA ARG A 146 12.92 26.79 -3.79
C ARG A 146 12.32 28.01 -3.10
N THR A 147 11.20 27.83 -2.40
CA THR A 147 10.55 28.90 -1.62
C THR A 147 11.48 29.42 -0.53
N GLN A 148 12.19 28.55 0.19
CA GLN A 148 13.16 28.97 1.19
C GLN A 148 14.34 29.74 0.58
N LYS A 149 14.87 29.32 -0.57
CA LYS A 149 15.90 30.08 -1.30
C LYS A 149 15.43 31.46 -1.72
N ILE A 150 14.19 31.56 -2.22
CA ILE A 150 13.59 32.84 -2.61
C ILE A 150 13.40 33.74 -1.38
N LYS A 151 12.84 33.21 -0.28
CA LYS A 151 12.68 33.93 0.98
C LYS A 151 14.03 34.44 1.51
N SER A 152 15.05 33.58 1.52
CA SER A 152 16.41 33.97 1.92
C SER A 152 16.99 35.07 1.03
N LYS A 153 16.75 35.01 -0.30
CA LYS A 153 17.21 36.06 -1.21
C LYS A 153 16.48 37.38 -0.99
N ILE A 154 15.19 37.34 -0.66
CA ILE A 154 14.41 38.54 -0.32
C ILE A 154 14.95 39.19 0.96
N LEU A 155 15.25 38.39 1.99
CA LEU A 155 15.85 38.90 3.23
C LEU A 155 17.22 39.55 2.95
N GLN A 156 18.10 38.88 2.20
CA GLN A 156 19.39 39.46 1.82
C GLN A 156 19.26 40.78 1.06
N LEU A 157 18.27 40.88 0.15
CA LEU A 157 18.02 42.14 -0.57
C LEU A 157 17.48 43.22 0.36
N ASN A 158 16.64 42.85 1.33
CA ASN A 158 16.14 43.78 2.34
C ASN A 158 17.28 44.31 3.23
N ASP A 159 18.21 43.45 3.64
CA ASP A 159 19.40 43.83 4.41
C ASP A 159 20.28 44.81 3.62
N VAL A 160 20.59 44.49 2.35
CA VAL A 160 21.40 45.37 1.48
C VAL A 160 20.72 46.72 1.23
N VAL A 161 19.40 46.74 1.06
CA VAL A 161 18.65 48.01 0.92
C VAL A 161 18.69 48.81 2.22
N SER A 162 18.56 48.16 3.38
CA SER A 162 18.64 48.82 4.68
C SER A 162 20.03 49.38 4.95
N GLU A 163 21.08 48.64 4.57
CA GLU A 163 22.47 49.07 4.63
C GLU A 163 22.73 50.27 3.71
N ALA A 164 22.23 50.23 2.46
CA ALA A 164 22.36 51.34 1.52
C ALA A 164 21.61 52.60 2.00
N ILE A 165 20.44 52.44 2.62
CA ILE A 165 19.71 53.56 3.26
C ILE A 165 20.53 54.14 4.40
N TRP A 166 21.12 53.30 5.25
CA TRP A 166 21.96 53.73 6.36
C TRP A 166 23.23 54.46 5.89
N GLU A 167 23.88 53.96 4.85
CA GLU A 167 25.03 54.62 4.23
C GLU A 167 24.63 55.99 3.67
N MET A 168 23.52 56.08 2.94
CA MET A 168 23.02 57.36 2.43
C MET A 168 22.64 58.34 3.55
N GLU A 169 22.01 57.87 4.63
CA GLU A 169 21.67 58.69 5.80
C GLU A 169 22.93 59.21 6.49
N SER A 170 23.96 58.36 6.64
CA SER A 170 25.25 58.74 7.23
C SER A 170 26.01 59.79 6.42
N VAL A 171 25.84 59.80 5.09
CA VAL A 171 26.46 60.77 4.17
C VAL A 171 25.67 62.08 4.12
N LEU A 172 24.35 62.06 4.35
CA LEU A 172 23.49 63.24 4.30
C LEU A 172 23.35 64.00 5.63
N GLY A 173 23.58 63.39 6.79
CA GLY A 173 23.39 64.06 8.09
C GLY A 173 24.00 63.29 9.26
N GLY A 174 24.81 63.98 10.07
CA GLY A 174 25.72 63.37 11.04
C GLY A 174 25.12 62.79 12.33
N ASN A 175 26.03 62.13 13.05
CA ASN A 175 25.96 61.57 14.42
C ASN A 175 25.21 60.23 14.63
N GLN A 176 26.00 59.17 14.86
CA GLN A 176 25.70 58.17 15.90
C GLN A 176 26.24 58.69 17.25
N PRO A 177 25.74 58.22 18.42
CA PRO A 177 25.16 56.90 18.68
C PRO A 177 23.83 56.93 19.44
N ASN A 178 23.03 55.84 19.35
CA ASN A 178 22.21 55.26 20.44
C ASN A 178 21.13 54.33 19.85
N GLY A 179 20.99 53.12 20.41
CA GLY A 179 19.76 52.33 20.26
C GLY A 179 19.97 50.90 19.76
N ASP A 180 20.22 50.01 20.72
CA ASP A 180 20.05 48.56 20.63
C ASP A 180 18.71 48.18 19.96
N LEU A 181 18.75 47.62 18.75
CA LEU A 181 17.57 47.06 18.04
C LEU A 181 17.76 45.58 17.70
N SER A 182 18.75 44.91 18.30
CA SER A 182 19.07 43.50 18.01
C SER A 182 18.18 42.49 18.74
N LYS A 183 16.98 42.85 19.22
CA LYS A 183 16.19 41.98 20.12
C LYS A 183 14.76 41.62 19.73
N ASN A 184 14.24 42.00 18.56
CA ASN A 184 12.80 41.82 18.29
C ASN A 184 12.40 40.91 17.13
N PHE A 185 13.27 40.04 16.58
CA PHE A 185 12.86 39.15 15.48
C PHE A 185 13.08 37.64 15.70
N GLU A 186 13.45 37.20 16.91
CA GLU A 186 13.67 35.76 17.17
C GLU A 186 12.42 34.98 17.62
N ASN A 187 11.24 35.62 17.69
CA ASN A 187 10.04 34.97 18.25
C ASN A 187 8.99 34.49 17.24
N ASP A 188 9.14 34.68 15.93
CA ASP A 188 8.11 34.28 14.93
C ASP A 188 8.50 33.08 14.05
N VAL A 189 9.50 32.27 14.44
CA VAL A 189 9.90 31.06 13.70
C VAL A 189 9.69 29.77 14.51
N LYS A 190 8.79 29.78 15.49
CA LYS A 190 8.33 28.54 16.12
C LYS A 190 6.81 28.46 16.14
N MET A 191 6.33 27.36 15.57
CA MET A 191 4.97 26.81 15.63
C MET A 191 4.01 27.28 14.55
N GLU A 192 4.25 26.86 13.31
CA GLU A 192 3.19 26.22 12.53
C GLU A 192 3.80 25.23 11.53
N ASP A 193 3.32 23.99 11.64
CA ASP A 193 3.59 22.75 10.87
C ASP A 193 4.95 22.03 10.99
#